data_AF-A0A8D8P226-F1
#
_entry.id   AF-A0A8D8P226-F1
#
_cell.length_a   1.000
_cell.length_b   1.000
_cell.length_c   1.000
_cell.angle_alpha   90.00
_cell.angle_beta   90.00
_cell.angle_gamma   90.00
#
_symmetry.space_group_name_H-M   'P 1'
#
loop_
_entity.id
_entity.type
_entity.pdbx_description
1 polymer ?
#
loop_
_entity_poly.entity_id
_entity_poly.type
_entity_poly.pdbx_seq_one_letter_code
_entity_poly.pdbx_strand_id
1 'polypeptide(L)'
;MSVPAFIDITEEDQASELRSYLKSKGAEISEENSEGGLHVDLAQIIEACDVCLKDDDKDVESVMNSIVSLLLILETEKQEALIESLCEKLVKFREGERPSHRMQLL
;
A
#
# COMPACT_ATOMS: atom_id res chain seq x y z
N MET A 1 -1.92 33.20 3.34
CA MET A 1 -2.05 32.53 2.02
C MET A 1 -2.19 31.04 2.32
N SER A 2 -3.39 30.47 2.20
CA SER A 2 -3.58 29.02 2.31
C SER A 2 -3.31 28.41 0.95
N VAL A 3 -2.38 27.46 0.89
CA VAL A 3 -2.20 26.60 -0.28
C VAL A 3 -3.55 25.91 -0.54
N PRO A 4 -4.06 25.87 -1.78
CA PRO A 4 -5.27 25.09 -2.07
C PRO A 4 -4.93 23.61 -1.85
N ALA A 5 -5.55 22.98 -0.86
CA ALA A 5 -5.61 21.53 -0.78
C ALA A 5 -6.54 21.07 -1.93
N PHE A 6 -5.99 20.36 -2.93
CA PHE A 6 -6.76 19.95 -4.11
C PHE A 6 -7.60 18.69 -3.88
N ILE A 7 -7.47 18.03 -2.73
CA ILE A 7 -8.35 16.95 -2.27
C ILE A 7 -8.51 17.17 -0.76
N ASP A 8 -9.74 17.41 -0.31
CA ASP A 8 -10.10 17.73 1.07
C ASP A 8 -10.33 16.42 1.85
N ILE A 9 -9.32 15.55 1.87
CA ILE A 9 -9.36 14.25 2.56
C ILE A 9 -8.21 14.20 3.56
N THR A 10 -8.51 13.80 4.79
CA THR A 10 -7.49 13.62 5.82
C THR A 10 -6.67 12.36 5.54
N GLU A 11 -5.47 12.25 6.10
CA GLU A 11 -4.64 11.05 5.98
C GLU A 11 -5.32 9.82 6.58
N GLU A 12 -6.12 10.02 7.63
CA GLU A 12 -6.93 8.99 8.28
C GLU A 12 -8.05 8.49 7.36
N ASP A 13 -8.73 9.41 6.67
CA ASP A 13 -9.76 9.09 5.70
C ASP A 13 -9.16 8.38 4.47
N GLN A 14 -8.01 8.83 3.99
CA GLN A 14 -7.29 8.16 2.88
C GLN A 14 -6.87 6.74 3.27
N ALA A 15 -6.37 6.54 4.50
CA ALA A 15 -6.05 5.21 5.01
C ALA A 15 -7.31 4.34 5.11
N SER A 16 -8.43 4.88 5.60
CA SER A 16 -9.71 4.17 5.71
C SER A 16 -10.28 3.74 4.36
N GLU A 17 -10.22 4.63 3.35
CA GLU A 17 -10.63 4.32 1.98
C GLU A 17 -9.78 3.20 1.39
N LEU A 18 -8.46 3.27 1.58
CA LEU A 18 -7.54 2.24 1.11
C LEU A 18 -7.79 0.89 1.78
N ARG A 19 -8.07 0.85 3.08
CA ARG A 19 -8.45 -0.39 3.80
C ARG A 19 -9.74 -0.98 3.26
N SER A 20 -10.75 -0.14 3.05
CA SER A 20 -12.03 -0.55 2.47
C SER A 20 -11.85 -1.12 1.06
N TYR A 21 -11.01 -0.48 0.24
CA TYR A 21 -10.66 -0.97 -1.09
C TYR A 21 -9.96 -2.33 -1.04
N LEU A 22 -8.91 -2.48 -0.22
CA LEU A 22 -8.18 -3.74 -0.07
C LEU A 22 -9.11 -4.87 0.42
N LYS A 23 -10.00 -4.59 1.37
CA LYS A 23 -10.99 -5.55 1.84
C LYS A 23 -11.97 -5.96 0.74
N SER A 24 -12.41 -5.02 -0.10
CA SER A 24 -13.27 -5.32 -1.26
C SER A 24 -12.58 -6.23 -2.28
N LYS A 25 -11.24 -6.21 -2.34
CA LYS A 25 -10.40 -7.08 -3.16
C LYS A 25 -10.07 -8.42 -2.47
N GLY A 26 -10.58 -8.65 -1.26
CA GLY A 26 -10.44 -9.90 -0.51
C GLY A 26 -9.27 -9.93 0.48
N ALA A 27 -8.67 -8.79 0.83
CA ALA A 27 -7.68 -8.75 1.91
C ALA A 27 -8.31 -8.95 3.29
N GLU A 28 -7.62 -9.70 4.15
CA GLU A 28 -7.98 -9.83 5.56
C GLU A 28 -7.46 -8.62 6.34
N ILE A 29 -8.17 -7.48 6.24
CA ILE A 29 -7.85 -6.24 6.95
C ILE A 29 -9.10 -5.66 7.64
N SER A 30 -8.93 -5.01 8.78
CA SER A 30 -10.01 -4.30 9.47
C SER A 30 -10.39 -3.03 8.68
N GLU A 31 -11.67 -2.66 8.64
CA GLU A 31 -12.12 -1.38 8.07
C GLU A 31 -11.94 -0.21 9.04
N GLU A 32 -11.74 -0.51 10.33
CA GLU A 32 -11.52 0.50 11.35
C GLU A 32 -10.04 0.88 11.43
N ASN A 33 -9.78 2.16 11.70
CA ASN A 33 -8.44 2.66 12.01
C ASN A 33 -7.91 2.02 13.30
N SER A 34 -6.60 1.82 13.34
CA SER A 34 -5.88 1.29 14.47
C SER A 34 -5.76 2.32 15.58
N GLU A 35 -5.88 1.88 16.84
CA GLU A 35 -5.58 2.70 18.02
C GLU A 35 -4.11 3.18 18.07
N GLY A 36 -3.23 2.54 17.29
CA GLY A 36 -1.83 2.96 17.13
C GLY A 36 -1.64 4.16 16.18
N GLY A 37 -2.71 4.63 15.54
CA GLY A 37 -2.66 5.74 14.57
C GLY A 37 -2.08 5.34 13.21
N LEU A 38 -1.87 6.35 12.36
CA LEU A 38 -1.61 6.19 10.93
C LEU A 38 -0.45 5.24 10.59
N HIS A 39 0.63 5.24 11.38
CA HIS A 39 1.78 4.37 11.12
C HIS A 39 1.44 2.87 11.24
N VAL A 40 0.57 2.51 12.18
CA VAL A 40 0.10 1.12 12.34
C VAL A 40 -0.90 0.79 11.24
N ASP A 41 -1.77 1.73 10.88
CA ASP A 41 -2.69 1.55 9.75
C ASP A 41 -1.93 1.28 8.46
N LEU A 42 -0.89 2.05 8.18
CA LEU A 42 -0.09 1.90 6.99
C LEU A 42 0.70 0.59 6.97
N ALA A 43 1.20 0.13 8.12
CA ALA A 43 1.82 -1.18 8.25
C ALA A 43 0.85 -2.32 7.87
N GLN A 44 -0.40 -2.25 8.35
CA GLN A 44 -1.43 -3.24 8.02
C GLN A 44 -1.84 -3.17 6.54
N ILE A 45 -1.95 -1.96 5.99
CA ILE A 45 -2.22 -1.75 4.56
C ILE A 45 -1.12 -2.36 3.69
N ILE A 46 0.16 -2.12 4.02
CA ILE A 46 1.30 -2.70 3.30
C ILE A 46 1.26 -4.23 3.40
N GLU A 47 0.90 -4.79 4.55
CA GLU A 47 0.79 -6.24 4.68
C GLU A 47 -0.34 -6.82 3.80
N ALA A 48 -1.45 -6.09 3.69
CA ALA A 48 -2.65 -6.50 2.97
C ALA A 48 -2.63 -6.21 1.45
N CYS A 49 -1.70 -5.39 0.94
CA CYS A 49 -1.75 -4.90 -0.44
C CYS A 49 -1.44 -5.96 -1.51
N ASP A 50 -0.96 -7.15 -1.12
CA ASP A 50 -0.66 -8.26 -2.03
C ASP A 50 -1.86 -8.68 -2.88
N VAL A 51 -3.08 -8.49 -2.39
CA VAL A 51 -4.31 -8.82 -3.14
C VAL A 51 -4.46 -7.97 -4.41
N CYS A 52 -3.90 -6.75 -4.41
CA CYS A 52 -3.95 -5.82 -5.54
C CYS A 52 -2.79 -5.99 -6.50
N LEU A 53 -1.69 -6.65 -6.11
CA LEU A 53 -0.51 -6.83 -6.97
C LEU A 53 -0.77 -7.70 -8.21
N LYS A 54 -1.92 -8.36 -8.29
CA LYS A 54 -2.37 -9.19 -9.42
C LYS A 54 -3.38 -8.47 -10.34
N ASP A 55 -3.80 -7.26 -9.99
CA ASP A 55 -4.71 -6.47 -10.80
C ASP A 55 -3.98 -5.86 -12.02
N ASP A 56 -4.72 -5.15 -12.88
CA ASP A 56 -4.13 -4.42 -14.01
C ASP A 56 -3.12 -3.35 -13.52
N ASP A 57 -2.09 -3.08 -14.33
CA ASP A 57 -0.99 -2.15 -13.98
C ASP A 57 -1.46 -0.80 -13.43
N LYS A 58 -2.59 -0.28 -13.94
CA LYS A 58 -3.17 1.00 -13.49
C LYS A 58 -3.72 0.94 -12.08
N ASP A 59 -4.36 -0.17 -11.72
CA ASP A 59 -4.92 -0.38 -10.39
C ASP A 59 -3.77 -0.56 -9.39
N VAL A 60 -2.76 -1.36 -9.75
CA VAL A 60 -1.52 -1.50 -8.97
C VAL A 60 -0.86 -0.14 -8.75
N GLU A 61 -0.67 0.65 -9.81
CA GLU A 61 -0.07 1.98 -9.73
C GLU A 61 -0.86 2.91 -8.80
N SER A 62 -2.19 2.91 -8.90
CA SER A 62 -3.05 3.76 -8.05
C SER A 62 -2.94 3.42 -6.55
N VAL A 63 -2.89 2.13 -6.22
CA VAL A 63 -2.73 1.64 -4.83
C VAL A 63 -1.35 2.01 -4.31
N MET A 64 -0.30 1.77 -5.11
CA MET A 64 1.08 2.08 -4.71
C MET A 64 1.30 3.58 -4.52
N ASN A 65 0.74 4.41 -5.40
CA ASN A 65 0.80 5.86 -5.25
C ASN A 65 0.11 6.33 -3.96
N SER A 66 -1.01 5.70 -3.58
CA SER A 66 -1.71 5.99 -2.34
C SER A 66 -0.87 5.62 -1.11
N ILE A 67 -0.25 4.43 -1.10
CA ILE A 67 0.64 3.98 -0.03
C ILE A 67 1.86 4.91 0.10
N VAL A 68 2.50 5.25 -1.02
CA VAL A 68 3.68 6.14 -1.03
C VAL A 68 3.29 7.55 -0.56
N SER A 69 2.12 8.05 -0.95
CA SER A 69 1.63 9.36 -0.48
C SER A 69 1.49 9.39 1.04
N LEU A 70 0.92 8.34 1.64
CA LEU A 70 0.81 8.23 3.10
C LEU A 70 2.17 8.07 3.78
N LEU A 71 3.11 7.33 3.17
CA LEU A 71 4.49 7.19 3.69
C LEU A 71 5.21 8.53 3.79
N LEU A 72 5.00 9.43 2.82
CA LEU A 72 5.68 10.74 2.78
C LEU A 72 5.26 11.70 3.91
N ILE A 73 4.15 11.41 4.59
CA ILE A 73 3.60 12.24 5.67
C ILE A 73 4.09 11.77 7.05
N LEU A 74 4.58 10.53 7.15
CA LEU A 74 5.09 9.98 8.40
C LEU A 74 6.44 10.59 8.81
N GLU A 75 6.72 10.54 10.11
CA GLU A 75 8.04 10.86 10.66
C GLU A 75 9.10 9.90 10.10
N THR A 76 10.28 10.42 9.75
CA THR A 76 11.35 9.70 9.05
C THR A 76 11.71 8.35 9.70
N GLU A 77 11.78 8.29 11.04
CA GLU A 77 12.12 7.06 11.76
C GLU A 77 11.10 5.93 11.54
N LYS A 78 9.80 6.25 11.47
CA LYS A 78 8.73 5.27 11.21
C LYS A 78 8.61 4.95 9.72
N GLN A 79 8.97 5.90 8.88
CA GLN A 79 8.91 5.79 7.43
C GLN A 79 9.90 4.76 6.88
N GLU A 80 11.15 4.77 7.34
CA GLU A 80 12.21 3.88 6.83
C GLU A 80 11.84 2.39 6.96
N ALA A 81 11.38 1.97 8.15
CA ALA A 81 10.99 0.59 8.39
C ALA A 81 9.82 0.13 7.49
N LEU A 82 8.86 1.02 7.22
CA LEU A 82 7.73 0.71 6.35
C LEU A 82 8.12 0.68 4.86
N ILE A 83 9.06 1.53 4.44
CA ILE A 83 9.62 1.48 3.09
C ILE A 83 10.35 0.15 2.87
N GLU A 84 11.16 -0.29 3.82
CA GLU A 84 11.85 -1.58 3.74
C GLU A 84 10.85 -2.74 3.62
N SER A 85 9.81 -2.74 4.46
CA SER A 85 8.74 -3.74 4.42
C SER A 85 8.02 -3.78 3.05
N LEU A 86 7.67 -2.61 2.51
CA LEU A 86 7.04 -2.50 1.19
C LEU A 86 7.98 -3.02 0.09
N CYS A 87 9.25 -2.63 0.11
CA CYS A 87 10.24 -3.08 -0.86
C CYS A 87 10.43 -4.60 -0.83
N GLU A 88 10.56 -5.19 0.36
CA GLU A 88 10.68 -6.64 0.51
C GLU A 88 9.48 -7.36 -0.08
N LYS A 89 8.26 -6.86 0.19
CA LYS A 89 7.02 -7.46 -0.32
C LYS A 89 6.95 -7.42 -1.84
N LEU A 90 7.29 -6.27 -2.45
CA LEU A 90 7.37 -6.14 -3.91
C LEU A 90 8.42 -7.07 -4.53
N VAL A 91 9.58 -7.23 -3.88
CA VAL A 91 10.61 -8.18 -4.34
C VAL A 91 10.12 -9.62 -4.26
N LYS A 92 9.54 -10.02 -3.12
CA LYS A 92 8.98 -11.38 -2.91
C LYS A 92 7.88 -11.70 -3.92
N PHE A 93 6.99 -10.76 -4.20
CA PHE A 93 5.94 -10.93 -5.22
C PHE A 93 6.56 -11.19 -6.60
N ARG A 94 7.53 -10.35 -7.00
CA ARG A 94 8.24 -10.47 -8.29
C ARG A 94 9.06 -11.76 -8.43
N GLU A 95 9.55 -12.32 -7.31
CA GLU A 95 10.24 -13.61 -7.28
C GLU A 95 9.24 -14.78 -7.36
N GLY A 96 8.09 -14.66 -6.71
CA GLY A 96 6.99 -15.64 -6.78
C GLY A 96 6.39 -15.79 -8.17
N GLU A 97 6.37 -14.73 -8.98
CA GLU A 97 5.89 -14.76 -10.37
C GLU A 97 6.89 -15.33 -11.39
N ARG A 98 8.14 -15.63 -11.00
CA ARG A 98 9.19 -16.08 -11.95
C ARG A 98 9.94 -17.32 -11.48
N PRO A 99 9.33 -18.50 -11.71
CA PRO A 99 10.03 -19.52 -12.51
C PRO A 99 9.42 -19.76 -13.90
N SER A 100 8.15 -19.42 -14.13
CA SER A 100 7.40 -19.83 -15.34
C SER A 100 7.81 -19.11 -16.63
N HIS A 101 8.33 -17.87 -16.54
CA HIS A 101 8.82 -17.13 -17.71
C HIS A 101 10.28 -17.44 -18.10
N ARG A 102 10.99 -18.26 -17.32
CA ARG A 102 12.37 -18.68 -17.64
C ARG A 102 12.43 -19.92 -18.56
N MET A 103 11.30 -20.54 -18.89
CA MET A 103 11.26 -21.77 -19.70
C MET A 103 10.71 -21.62 -21.13
N GLN A 104 10.54 -20.40 -21.67
CA GLN A 104 10.19 -20.19 -23.09
C GLN A 104 11.37 -19.81 -23.99
N LEU A 105 12.61 -20.04 -23.54
CA LEU A 105 13.81 -19.91 -24.36
C LEU A 105 14.60 -21.22 -24.37
N LEU A 106 13.97 -22.30 -24.83
CA LEU A 106 14.64 -23.47 -25.43
C LEU A 106 13.76 -24.05 -26.53
#